data_AF-A0A9D9K6F9-F1
#
_entry.id   AF-A0A9D9K6F9-F1
#
_cell.length_a   1.000
_cell.length_b   1.000
_cell.length_c   1.000
_cell.angle_alpha   90.00
_cell.angle_beta   90.00
_cell.angle_gamma   90.00
#
_symmetry.space_group_name_H-M   'P 1'
#
loop_
_entity.id
_entity.type
_entity.pdbx_description
1 polymer ?
#
loop_
_entity_poly.entity_id
_entity_poly.type
_entity_poly.pdbx_seq_one_letter_code
_entity_poly.pdbx_strand_id
1 'polypeptide(L)'
;MTAIQLRLVSHQSRDNVPYQHLHVRIATEDGIITPADLKGLQLPQGIDWKQGIAIEGKAPIWLYGYLIHECHPAAWVGCYDPRLGVVVVSSHTHQVKVSQVLDVELPELGKG
;
A
#
# COMPACT_ATOMS: atom_id res chain seq x y z
N MET A 1 13.37 -12.78 -11.89
CA MET A 1 12.13 -12.39 -11.18
C MET A 1 12.49 -11.23 -10.26
N THR A 2 11.62 -10.25 -10.06
CA THR A 2 11.91 -9.12 -9.14
C THR A 2 11.78 -9.57 -7.69
N ALA A 3 12.69 -9.14 -6.83
CA ALA A 3 12.70 -9.49 -5.41
C ALA A 3 11.48 -8.94 -4.65
N ILE A 4 10.93 -7.82 -5.13
CA ILE A 4 9.73 -7.17 -4.61
C ILE A 4 8.65 -7.27 -5.70
N GLN A 5 7.47 -7.72 -5.29
CA GLN A 5 6.28 -7.77 -6.13
C GLN A 5 5.20 -6.88 -5.54
N LEU A 6 4.60 -6.03 -6.38
CA LEU A 6 3.53 -5.12 -6.01
C LEU A 6 2.27 -5.50 -6.79
N ARG A 7 1.14 -5.58 -6.10
CA ARG A 7 -0.17 -5.80 -6.72
C ARG A 7 -1.15 -4.73 -6.27
N LEU A 8 -1.81 -4.09 -7.22
CA LEU A 8 -2.83 -3.08 -6.98
C LEU A 8 -4.23 -3.66 -7.22
N VAL A 9 -5.16 -3.41 -6.31
CA VAL A 9 -6.57 -3.81 -6.42
C VAL A 9 -7.46 -2.66 -5.96
N SER A 10 -8.47 -2.28 -6.73
CA SER A 10 -9.49 -1.33 -6.27
C SER A 10 -10.32 -1.94 -5.13
N HIS A 11 -10.57 -1.17 -4.07
CA HIS A 11 -11.32 -1.63 -2.92
C HIS A 11 -12.04 -0.48 -2.18
N GLN A 12 -12.74 -0.79 -1.10
CA GLN A 12 -13.43 0.18 -0.26
C GLN A 12 -13.37 -0.19 1.22
N SER A 13 -13.35 0.82 2.09
CA SER A 13 -13.51 0.60 3.53
C SER A 13 -14.93 0.14 3.87
N ARG A 14 -15.15 -0.32 5.12
CA ARG A 14 -16.52 -0.63 5.60
C ARG A 14 -17.45 0.58 5.54
N ASP A 15 -16.89 1.78 5.69
CA ASP A 15 -17.61 3.05 5.56
C ASP A 15 -17.71 3.57 4.12
N ASN A 16 -17.45 2.71 3.12
CA ASN A 16 -17.51 3.00 1.69
C ASN A 16 -16.54 4.11 1.24
N VAL A 17 -15.41 4.31 1.93
CA VAL A 17 -14.34 5.18 1.43
C VAL A 17 -13.59 4.42 0.34
N PRO A 18 -13.62 4.87 -0.93
CA PRO A 18 -12.92 4.19 -2.02
C PRO A 18 -11.40 4.36 -1.89
N TYR A 19 -10.67 3.28 -2.13
CA TYR A 19 -9.21 3.28 -2.13
C TYR A 19 -8.63 2.19 -3.04
N GLN A 20 -7.33 2.20 -3.21
CA GLN A 20 -6.60 1.15 -3.92
C GLN A 20 -5.68 0.41 -2.92
N HIS A 21 -5.83 -0.89 -2.84
CA HIS A 21 -5.03 -1.77 -2.01
C HIS A 21 -3.74 -2.13 -2.74
N LEU A 22 -2.60 -1.68 -2.22
CA LEU A 22 -1.26 -2.01 -2.71
C LEU A 22 -0.68 -3.13 -1.85
N HIS A 23 -0.78 -4.37 -2.33
CA HIS A 23 -0.17 -5.52 -1.68
C HIS A 23 1.31 -5.64 -2.04
N VAL A 24 2.15 -5.80 -1.02
CA VAL A 24 3.60 -5.98 -1.10
C VAL A 24 3.95 -7.42 -0.76
N ARG A 25 4.62 -8.10 -1.70
CA ARG A 25 5.15 -9.44 -1.50
C ARG A 25 6.67 -9.46 -1.72
N ILE A 26 7.39 -10.02 -0.76
CA ILE A 26 8.80 -10.40 -0.94
C ILE A 26 8.85 -11.76 -1.61
N ALA A 27 9.49 -11.82 -2.78
CA ALA A 27 9.50 -13.00 -3.65
C ALA A 27 10.84 -13.77 -3.64
N THR A 28 11.82 -13.33 -2.84
CA THR A 28 13.06 -14.07 -2.60
C THR A 28 12.78 -15.31 -1.76
N GLU A 29 13.56 -16.38 -2.00
CA GLU A 29 13.37 -17.68 -1.33
C GLU A 29 13.60 -17.59 0.19
N ASP A 30 14.54 -16.75 0.61
CA ASP A 30 14.87 -16.51 2.02
C ASP A 30 14.03 -15.40 2.67
N GLY A 31 13.18 -14.72 1.89
CA GLY A 31 12.39 -13.57 2.35
C GLY A 31 13.22 -12.33 2.66
N ILE A 32 14.48 -12.28 2.23
CA ILE A 32 15.39 -11.16 2.47
C ILE A 32 15.43 -10.28 1.21
N ILE A 33 15.37 -8.97 1.43
CA ILE A 33 15.66 -7.96 0.43
C ILE A 33 16.70 -6.99 0.96
N THR A 34 17.42 -6.37 0.06
CA THR A 34 18.43 -5.34 0.32
C THR A 34 17.95 -3.99 -0.22
N PRO A 35 18.50 -2.86 0.24
CA PRO A 35 18.16 -1.55 -0.32
C PRO A 35 18.43 -1.44 -1.84
N ALA A 36 19.37 -2.21 -2.38
CA ALA A 36 19.65 -2.23 -3.82
C ALA A 36 18.46 -2.75 -4.64
N ASP A 37 17.59 -3.57 -4.04
CA ASP A 37 16.39 -4.11 -4.69
C ASP A 37 15.30 -3.06 -4.92
N LEU A 38 15.41 -1.86 -4.33
CA LEU A 38 14.57 -0.71 -4.69
C LEU A 38 14.89 -0.18 -6.08
N LYS A 39 16.10 -0.40 -6.58
CA LYS A 39 16.55 0.19 -7.85
C LYS A 39 15.71 -0.37 -8.99
N GLY A 40 14.93 0.51 -9.62
CA GLY A 40 14.06 0.14 -10.73
C GLY A 40 12.73 -0.48 -10.31
N LEU A 41 12.42 -0.54 -9.00
CA LEU A 41 11.09 -0.91 -8.53
C LEU A 41 10.06 0.07 -9.09
N GLN A 42 9.14 -0.42 -9.92
CA GLN A 42 8.06 0.37 -10.50
C GLN A 42 6.76 0.11 -9.74
N LEU A 43 5.99 1.16 -9.50
CA LEU A 43 4.62 1.01 -9.04
C LEU A 43 3.76 0.31 -10.12
N PRO A 44 2.70 -0.43 -9.73
CA PRO A 44 1.75 -0.98 -10.68
C PRO A 44 1.16 0.09 -11.60
N GLN A 45 0.88 -0.26 -12.85
CA GLN A 45 0.18 0.63 -13.77
C GLN A 45 -1.29 0.81 -13.37
N GLY A 46 -1.90 1.90 -13.82
CA GLY A 46 -3.35 2.14 -13.63
C GLY A 46 -3.74 2.68 -12.26
N ILE A 47 -2.78 3.23 -11.49
CA ILE A 47 -3.10 3.93 -10.24
C ILE A 47 -3.99 5.16 -10.52
N ASP A 48 -5.14 5.20 -9.86
CA ASP A 48 -5.98 6.39 -9.76
C ASP A 48 -5.50 7.28 -8.61
N TRP A 49 -4.71 8.29 -8.92
CA TRP A 49 -4.17 9.23 -7.93
C TRP A 49 -5.23 10.10 -7.23
N LYS A 50 -6.48 10.09 -7.70
CA LYS A 50 -7.59 10.77 -7.02
C LYS A 50 -8.13 9.97 -5.84
N GLN A 51 -7.76 8.70 -5.71
CA GLN A 51 -8.14 7.83 -4.59
C GLN A 51 -6.99 7.67 -3.60
N GLY A 52 -7.32 7.12 -2.43
CA GLY A 52 -6.29 6.72 -1.47
C GLY A 52 -5.56 5.45 -1.86
N ILE A 53 -4.38 5.24 -1.29
CA ILE A 53 -3.62 4.00 -1.40
C ILE A 53 -3.37 3.42 0.00
N ALA A 54 -3.80 2.18 0.22
CA ALA A 54 -3.49 1.43 1.44
C ALA A 54 -2.40 0.41 1.14
N ILE A 55 -1.24 0.54 1.80
CA ILE A 55 -0.10 -0.36 1.65
C ILE A 55 -0.24 -1.48 2.68
N GLU A 56 -0.14 -2.71 2.21
CA GLU A 56 -0.23 -3.91 3.05
C GLU A 56 0.78 -4.96 2.60
N GLY A 57 1.36 -5.69 3.55
CA GLY A 57 2.28 -6.79 3.27
C GLY A 57 3.42 -6.87 4.27
N LYS A 58 4.11 -8.01 4.32
CA LYS A 58 5.30 -8.18 5.17
C LYS A 58 6.50 -7.57 4.45
N ALA A 59 6.96 -6.42 4.92
CA ALA A 59 8.08 -5.70 4.33
C ALA A 59 8.85 -4.90 5.41
N PRO A 60 10.15 -4.63 5.20
CA PRO A 60 10.93 -3.79 6.10
C PRO A 60 10.44 -2.33 6.08
N ILE A 61 10.68 -1.62 7.17
CA ILE A 61 10.23 -0.22 7.35
C ILE A 61 10.71 0.70 6.22
N TRP A 62 11.94 0.51 5.74
CA TRP A 62 12.47 1.35 4.66
C TRP A 62 11.75 1.14 3.32
N LEU A 63 11.19 -0.06 3.06
CA LEU A 63 10.37 -0.29 1.87
C LEU A 63 9.01 0.39 2.03
N TYR A 64 8.42 0.35 3.22
CA TYR A 64 7.23 1.14 3.52
C TYR A 64 7.49 2.64 3.34
N GLY A 65 8.58 3.18 3.88
CA GLY A 65 8.96 4.59 3.71
C GLY A 65 9.12 4.99 2.24
N TYR A 66 9.78 4.14 1.45
CA TYR A 66 9.90 4.31 0.00
C TYR A 66 8.53 4.33 -0.70
N LEU A 67 7.69 3.32 -0.45
CA LEU A 67 6.37 3.22 -1.09
C LEU A 67 5.44 4.36 -0.68
N ILE A 68 5.50 4.82 0.57
CA ILE A 68 4.75 6.01 1.01
C ILE A 68 5.17 7.23 0.20
N HIS A 69 6.47 7.41 -0.04
CA HIS A 69 6.98 8.51 -0.85
C HIS A 69 6.54 8.38 -2.31
N GLU A 70 6.69 7.21 -2.93
CA GLU A 70 6.27 6.98 -4.33
C GLU A 70 4.75 7.15 -4.51
N CYS A 71 3.97 6.79 -3.49
CA CYS A 71 2.51 6.93 -3.49
C CYS A 71 2.02 8.30 -3.01
N HIS A 72 2.91 9.24 -2.63
CA HIS A 72 2.51 10.54 -2.07
C HIS A 72 1.56 11.38 -2.95
N PRO A 73 1.54 11.27 -4.30
CA PRO A 73 0.59 12.03 -5.11
C PRO A 73 -0.88 11.59 -4.95
N ALA A 74 -1.13 10.44 -4.30
CA ALA A 74 -2.48 9.95 -4.02
C ALA A 74 -3.25 10.89 -3.08
N ALA A 75 -4.59 10.82 -3.10
CA ALA A 75 -5.42 11.64 -2.21
C ALA A 75 -5.07 11.45 -0.73
N TRP A 76 -4.70 10.22 -0.35
CA TRP A 76 -4.09 9.88 0.93
C TRP A 76 -3.31 8.57 0.82
N VAL A 77 -2.38 8.35 1.74
CA VAL A 77 -1.63 7.09 1.86
C VAL A 77 -1.78 6.55 3.27
N GLY A 78 -2.04 5.26 3.40
CA GLY A 78 -2.15 4.57 4.68
C GLY A 78 -1.40 3.25 4.73
N CYS A 79 -1.08 2.80 5.93
CA CYS A 79 -0.44 1.50 6.18
C CYS A 79 -1.43 0.60 6.90
N TYR A 80 -1.61 -0.63 6.41
CA TYR A 80 -2.42 -1.62 7.09
C TYR A 80 -1.68 -2.18 8.31
N ASP A 81 -2.33 -2.13 9.47
CA ASP A 81 -1.96 -2.86 10.67
C ASP A 81 -3.06 -3.90 10.98
N PRO A 82 -2.75 -5.20 11.05
CA PRO A 82 -3.74 -6.26 11.32
C PRO A 82 -4.55 -6.08 12.62
N ARG A 83 -4.09 -5.25 13.55
CA ARG A 83 -4.74 -4.99 14.83
C ARG A 83 -5.69 -3.79 14.78
N LEU A 84 -5.58 -2.94 13.77
CA LEU A 84 -6.26 -1.64 13.70
C LEU A 84 -7.08 -1.45 12.42
N GLY A 85 -6.53 -1.83 11.26
CA GLY A 85 -7.02 -1.44 9.94
C GLY A 85 -5.99 -0.59 9.19
N VAL A 86 -6.44 0.26 8.27
CA VAL A 86 -5.54 1.16 7.52
C VAL A 86 -5.33 2.45 8.30
N VAL A 87 -4.13 2.65 8.84
CA VAL A 87 -3.73 3.88 9.52
C VAL A 87 -3.24 4.88 8.48
N VAL A 88 -3.91 6.02 8.36
CA VAL A 88 -3.57 7.07 7.39
C VAL A 88 -2.34 7.83 7.85
N VAL A 89 -1.30 7.87 7.03
CA VAL A 89 0.01 8.47 7.34
C VAL A 89 0.30 9.74 6.54
N SER A 90 -0.39 9.95 5.41
CA SER A 90 -0.33 11.18 4.61
C SER A 90 -1.70 11.46 3.97
N SER A 91 -2.07 12.73 3.82
CA SER A 91 -3.32 13.11 3.16
C SER A 91 -3.22 14.49 2.50
N HIS A 92 -3.76 14.58 1.27
CA HIS A 92 -3.97 15.81 0.50
C HIS A 92 -5.47 16.14 0.36
N THR A 93 -6.34 15.49 1.13
CA THR A 93 -7.78 15.67 1.10
C THR A 93 -8.35 16.00 2.48
N HIS A 94 -9.51 16.65 2.52
CA HIS A 94 -10.26 16.88 3.76
C HIS A 94 -11.14 15.69 4.16
N GLN A 95 -11.38 14.74 3.24
CA GLN A 95 -12.26 13.58 3.48
C GLN A 95 -11.66 12.58 4.47
N VAL A 96 -10.34 12.42 4.44
CA VAL A 96 -9.59 11.45 5.25
C VAL A 96 -8.39 12.18 5.86
N LYS A 97 -8.16 12.02 7.17
CA LYS A 97 -7.12 12.76 7.89
C LYS A 97 -5.97 11.85 8.31
N VAL A 98 -4.77 12.43 8.41
CA VAL A 98 -3.63 11.75 9.07
C VAL A 98 -4.05 11.30 10.47
N SER A 99 -3.56 10.12 10.89
CA SER A 99 -3.93 9.40 12.11
C SER A 99 -5.34 8.77 12.15
N GLN A 100 -6.16 8.98 11.13
CA GLN A 100 -7.42 8.25 11.01
C GLN A 100 -7.14 6.77 10.74
N VAL A 101 -7.91 5.89 11.37
CA VAL A 101 -7.89 4.45 11.11
C VAL A 101 -9.14 4.09 10.33
N LEU A 102 -8.97 3.52 9.15
CA LEU A 102 -10.07 3.01 8.32
C LEU A 102 -10.25 1.53 8.61
N ASP A 103 -11.47 1.14 9.01
CA ASP A 103 -11.86 -0.27 9.12
C ASP A 103 -12.06 -0.85 7.71
N VAL A 104 -11.29 -1.90 7.40
CA VAL A 104 -11.27 -2.53 6.09
C VAL A 104 -11.32 -4.05 6.24
N GLU A 105 -11.94 -4.71 5.28
CA GLU A 105 -11.66 -6.12 5.00
C GLU A 105 -10.57 -6.17 3.93
N LEU A 106 -9.59 -7.05 4.07
CA LEU A 106 -8.58 -7.21 3.02
C LEU A 106 -9.21 -7.77 1.74
N PRO A 107 -8.81 -7.29 0.56
CA PRO A 107 -9.33 -7.82 -0.69
C PRO A 107 -8.82 -9.25 -0.92
N GLU A 108 -9.61 -10.08 -1.60
CA GLU A 108 -9.12 -11.37 -2.07
C GLU A 108 -8.08 -11.17 -3.18
N LEU A 109 -6.83 -11.37 -2.83
CA LEU A 109 -5.72 -11.38 -3.77
C LEU A 109 -5.74 -12.74 -4.49
N GLY A 110 -6.63 -12.92 -5.47
CA GLY A 110 -6.80 -14.21 -6.18
C GLY A 110 -5.46 -14.85 -6.54
N LYS A 111 -5.36 -16.19 -6.54
CA LYS A 111 -4.11 -16.92 -6.78
C LYS A 111 -3.49 -16.46 -8.11
N GLY A 112 -2.36 -15.74 -8.03
CA GLY A 112 -1.53 -15.41 -9.18
C GLY A 112 -0.72 -16.60 -9.64
#